data_AF-A0A954LU66-F1
#
_entry.id   AF-A0A954LU66-F1
#
_cell.length_a   1.000
_cell.length_b   1.000
_cell.length_c   1.000
_cell.angle_alpha   90.00
_cell.angle_beta   90.00
_cell.angle_gamma   90.00
#
_symmetry.space_group_name_H-M   'P 1'
#
loop_
_entity.id
_entity.type
_entity.pdbx_description
1 polymer ?
#
loop_
_entity_poly.entity_id
_entity_poly.type
_entity_poly.pdbx_seq_one_letter_code
_entity_poly.pdbx_strand_id
1 'polypeptide(L)'
;IYTIAPRDHLAECLQICLDDRLGRTRHKLIVHLSRFKKSEEVFQTLLSLLNDETVRGAALEALKRLGDVRAIPSIERTPVRAGDDGIYESHQKMMAMKKLSEKADNQ
;
A
#
# COMPACT_ATOMS: atom_id res chain seq x y z
N ILE A 1 28.23 -20.14 -2.01
CA ILE A 1 27.65 -18.82 -1.69
C ILE A 1 26.13 -18.98 -1.83
N TYR A 2 25.42 -19.13 -0.72
CA TYR A 2 23.96 -19.26 -0.75
C TYR A 2 23.38 -17.91 -1.15
N THR A 3 22.93 -17.79 -2.39
CA THR A 3 22.08 -16.68 -2.82
C THR A 3 20.70 -16.89 -2.20
N ILE A 4 20.48 -16.29 -1.04
CA ILE A 4 19.15 -16.26 -0.41
C ILE A 4 18.26 -15.45 -1.36
N ALA A 5 17.23 -16.09 -1.90
CA ALA A 5 16.37 -15.44 -2.88
C ALA A 5 15.46 -14.44 -2.16
N PRO A 6 15.15 -13.26 -2.75
CA PRO A 6 14.27 -12.26 -2.14
C PRO A 6 12.87 -12.75 -1.75
N ARG A 7 12.45 -13.93 -2.23
CA ARG A 7 11.16 -14.54 -1.93
C ARG A 7 11.08 -15.15 -0.52
N ASP A 8 12.21 -15.53 0.07
CA ASP A 8 12.22 -16.32 1.30
C ASP A 8 11.70 -15.52 2.52
N HIS A 9 11.71 -14.19 2.46
CA HIS A 9 11.22 -13.32 3.53
C HIS A 9 9.92 -12.58 3.18
N LEU A 10 9.36 -12.75 1.98
CA LEU A 10 8.14 -12.03 1.60
C LEU A 10 6.97 -12.44 2.50
N ALA A 11 6.80 -13.74 2.76
CA ALA A 11 5.75 -14.25 3.63
C ALA A 11 5.82 -13.63 5.03
N GLU A 12 7.03 -13.57 5.62
CA GLU A 12 7.25 -12.92 6.92
C GLU A 12 6.94 -11.42 6.86
N CYS A 13 7.37 -10.73 5.80
CA CYS A 13 7.05 -9.31 5.62
C CYS A 13 5.54 -9.07 5.56
N LEU A 14 4.80 -9.92 4.85
CA LEU A 14 3.35 -9.82 4.76
C LEU A 14 2.68 -10.09 6.12
N GLN A 15 3.15 -11.09 6.87
CA GLN A 15 2.66 -11.36 8.23
C GLN A 15 2.86 -10.16 9.16
N ILE A 16 4.06 -9.56 9.15
CA ILE A 16 4.36 -8.36 9.95
C ILE A 16 3.46 -7.18 9.52
N CYS A 17 3.24 -7.01 8.21
CA CYS A 17 2.36 -5.98 7.69
C CYS A 17 0.88 -6.19 8.07
N LEU A 18 0.46 -7.39 8.41
CA LEU A 18 -0.92 -7.72 8.78
C LEU A 18 -1.15 -7.76 10.29
N ASP A 19 -0.10 -7.84 11.12
CA ASP A 19 -0.19 -7.82 12.59
C ASP A 19 -0.57 -6.43 13.14
N ASP A 20 -1.84 -6.22 13.45
CA ASP A 20 -2.42 -4.93 13.88
C ASP A 20 -1.84 -4.42 15.21
N ARG A 21 -1.35 -5.32 16.06
CA ARG A 21 -0.68 -5.00 17.34
C ARG A 21 0.56 -4.13 17.16
N LEU A 22 1.16 -4.13 15.97
CA LEU A 22 2.34 -3.33 15.64
C LEU A 22 1.99 -1.89 15.20
N GLY A 23 0.71 -1.58 14.97
CA GLY A 23 0.20 -0.24 14.69
C GLY A 23 0.99 0.51 13.61
N ARG A 24 1.55 1.68 13.95
CA ARG A 24 2.30 2.52 12.98
C ARG A 24 3.71 2.01 12.65
N THR A 25 4.27 1.10 13.45
CA THR A 25 5.67 0.61 13.29
C THR A 25 5.90 -0.08 11.94
N ARG A 26 4.83 -0.65 11.36
CA ARG A 26 4.81 -1.37 10.08
C ARG A 26 4.74 -0.46 8.84
N HIS A 27 4.58 0.86 8.99
CA HIS A 27 4.45 1.81 7.87
C HIS A 27 5.54 1.68 6.82
N LYS A 28 6.81 1.69 7.26
CA LYS A 28 7.95 1.62 6.35
C LYS A 28 7.95 0.29 5.58
N LEU A 29 7.65 -0.81 6.27
CA LEU A 29 7.60 -2.13 5.65
C LEU A 29 6.49 -2.23 4.59
N ILE A 30 5.29 -1.71 4.90
CA ILE A 30 4.17 -1.64 3.97
C ILE A 30 4.55 -0.87 2.71
N VAL A 31 5.19 0.29 2.85
CA VAL A 31 5.69 1.07 1.70
C VAL A 31 6.75 0.29 0.91
N HIS A 32 7.63 -0.46 1.57
CA HIS A 32 8.63 -1.30 0.92
C HIS A 32 8.03 -2.44 0.10
N LEU A 33 6.84 -2.95 0.44
CA LEU A 33 6.14 -3.96 -0.37
C LEU A 33 5.91 -3.50 -1.82
N SER A 34 5.83 -2.19 -2.08
CA SER A 34 5.69 -1.64 -3.43
C SER A 34 6.83 -2.02 -4.41
N ARG A 35 7.95 -2.59 -3.93
CA ARG A 35 9.03 -3.12 -4.77
C ARG A 35 8.65 -4.43 -5.48
N PHE A 36 7.67 -5.17 -4.97
CA PHE A 36 7.21 -6.44 -5.54
C PHE A 36 6.13 -6.22 -6.60
N LYS A 37 6.47 -5.51 -7.69
CA LYS A 37 5.54 -5.01 -8.72
C LYS A 37 4.60 -6.05 -9.35
N LYS A 38 5.01 -7.32 -9.38
CA LYS A 38 4.30 -8.41 -10.05
C LYS A 38 3.67 -9.42 -9.07
N SER A 39 3.73 -9.16 -7.76
CA SER A 39 3.16 -10.06 -6.76
C SER A 39 1.69 -9.71 -6.53
N GLU A 40 0.81 -10.64 -6.88
CA GLU A 40 -0.62 -10.55 -6.60
C GLU A 40 -0.89 -10.58 -5.09
N GLU A 41 -0.13 -11.37 -4.33
CA GLU A 41 -0.23 -11.43 -2.85
C GLU A 41 0.05 -10.07 -2.21
N VAL A 42 1.07 -9.36 -2.69
CA VAL A 42 1.38 -8.00 -2.25
C VAL A 42 0.27 -7.04 -2.63
N PHE A 43 -0.26 -7.13 -3.85
CA PHE A 43 -1.37 -6.30 -4.29
C PHE A 43 -2.59 -6.47 -3.38
N GLN A 44 -3.04 -7.72 -3.16
CA GLN A 44 -4.17 -8.03 -2.29
C GLN A 44 -3.93 -7.63 -0.83
N THR A 45 -2.71 -7.83 -0.33
CA THR A 45 -2.34 -7.38 1.02
C THR A 45 -2.47 -5.87 1.14
N LEU A 46 -1.90 -5.10 0.21
CA LEU A 46 -2.00 -3.64 0.22
C LEU A 46 -3.44 -3.14 0.11
N LEU A 47 -4.31 -3.82 -0.65
CA LEU A 47 -5.73 -3.51 -0.69
C LEU A 47 -6.42 -3.75 0.66
N SER A 48 -6.14 -4.86 1.33
CA SER A 48 -6.73 -5.16 2.65
C SER A 48 -6.36 -4.11 3.71
N LEU A 49 -5.13 -3.59 3.64
CA LEU A 49 -4.60 -2.58 4.56
C LEU A 49 -5.23 -1.19 4.40
N LEU A 50 -6.02 -0.95 3.35
CA LEU A 50 -6.83 0.27 3.24
C LEU A 50 -7.91 0.34 4.32
N ASN A 51 -8.32 -0.78 4.90
CA ASN A 51 -9.30 -0.83 5.99
C ASN A 51 -8.69 -0.52 7.36
N ASP A 52 -7.38 -0.66 7.52
CA ASP A 52 -6.68 -0.40 8.78
C ASP A 52 -6.30 1.09 8.91
N GLU A 53 -7.03 1.81 9.77
CA GLU A 53 -6.81 3.24 10.03
C GLU A 53 -5.39 3.59 10.48
N THR A 54 -4.71 2.66 11.16
CA THR A 54 -3.36 2.92 11.66
C THR A 54 -2.33 2.98 10.54
N VAL A 55 -2.58 2.31 9.40
CA VAL A 55 -1.61 2.19 8.28
C VAL A 55 -2.15 2.55 6.90
N ARG A 56 -3.42 2.94 6.79
CA ARG A 56 -4.09 3.30 5.53
C ARG A 56 -3.28 4.24 4.64
N GLY A 57 -2.69 5.28 5.21
CA GLY A 57 -1.84 6.22 4.47
C GLY A 57 -0.61 5.55 3.84
N ALA A 58 0.03 4.63 4.56
CA ALA A 58 1.16 3.85 4.05
C ALA A 58 0.73 2.88 2.94
N ALA A 59 -0.45 2.25 3.07
CA ALA A 59 -1.02 1.40 2.04
C ALA A 59 -1.35 2.19 0.74
N LEU A 60 -1.96 3.38 0.86
CA LEU A 60 -2.21 4.29 -0.26
C LEU A 60 -0.90 4.68 -0.97
N GLU A 61 0.14 5.02 -0.21
CA GLU A 61 1.45 5.34 -0.76
C GLU A 61 2.08 4.14 -1.47
N ALA A 62 1.98 2.95 -0.89
CA ALA A 62 2.49 1.71 -1.47
C ALA A 62 1.79 1.36 -2.78
N LEU A 63 0.46 1.46 -2.86
CA LEU A 63 -0.33 1.22 -4.07
C LEU A 63 0.01 2.23 -5.18
N LYS A 64 0.11 3.53 -4.85
CA LYS A 64 0.61 4.56 -5.77
C LYS A 64 1.97 4.19 -6.35
N ARG A 65 2.89 3.74 -5.51
CA ARG A 65 4.23 3.33 -5.93
C ARG A 65 4.17 2.06 -6.77
N LEU A 66 3.37 1.06 -6.37
CA LEU A 66 3.17 -0.19 -7.10
C LEU A 66 2.75 0.11 -8.54
N GLY A 67 1.86 1.09 -8.73
CA GLY A 67 1.50 1.60 -10.04
C GLY A 67 0.51 0.71 -10.79
N ASP A 68 -0.18 -0.19 -10.09
CA ASP A 68 -1.20 -1.06 -10.65
C ASP A 68 -2.54 -0.32 -10.68
N VAL A 69 -3.03 -0.02 -11.88
CA VAL A 69 -4.26 0.75 -12.11
C VAL A 69 -5.51 0.03 -11.60
N ARG A 70 -5.44 -1.29 -11.39
CA ARG A 70 -6.51 -2.08 -10.75
C ARG A 70 -6.83 -1.59 -9.33
N ALA A 71 -5.94 -0.84 -8.68
CA ALA A 71 -6.18 -0.29 -7.35
C ALA A 71 -7.17 0.89 -7.31
N ILE A 72 -7.43 1.55 -8.45
CA ILE A 72 -8.23 2.79 -8.53
C ILE A 72 -9.58 2.65 -7.81
N PRO A 73 -10.42 1.63 -8.09
CA PRO A 73 -11.74 1.53 -7.47
C PRO A 73 -11.70 1.33 -5.95
N SER A 74 -10.64 0.71 -5.43
CA SER A 74 -10.45 0.51 -3.99
C SER A 74 -9.97 1.80 -3.31
N ILE A 75 -9.03 2.51 -3.95
CA ILE A 75 -8.54 3.80 -3.46
C ILE A 75 -9.67 4.84 -3.43
N GLU A 76 -10.49 4.90 -4.48
CA GLU A 76 -11.62 5.83 -4.59
C GLU A 76 -12.61 5.66 -3.40
N ARG A 77 -12.96 4.41 -3.07
CA ARG A 77 -13.88 4.08 -1.96
C ARG A 77 -13.26 4.18 -0.58
N THR A 78 -11.94 4.31 -0.47
CA THR A 78 -11.25 4.35 0.82
C THR A 78 -11.57 5.66 1.56
N PRO A 79 -12.13 5.62 2.78
CA PRO A 79 -12.39 6.84 3.55
C PRO A 79 -11.09 7.47 4.05
N VAL A 80 -11.05 8.79 4.16
CA VAL A 80 -9.95 9.53 4.78
C VAL A 80 -10.47 10.23 6.03
N ARG A 81 -9.67 10.23 7.09
CA ARG A 81 -10.06 10.91 8.34
C ARG A 81 -10.21 12.42 8.12
N ALA A 82 -11.13 13.03 8.86
CA ALA A 82 -11.31 14.49 8.85
C ALA A 82 -10.30 15.16 9.80
N GLY A 83 -10.03 16.45 9.56
CA GLY A 83 -9.12 17.24 10.40
C GLY A 83 -7.66 16.85 10.25
N ASP A 84 -6.84 17.30 11.21
CA ASP A 84 -5.37 17.17 11.14
C ASP A 84 -4.89 15.71 11.10
N ASP A 85 -5.64 14.81 11.72
CA ASP A 85 -5.36 13.38 11.79
C ASP A 85 -5.40 12.67 10.41
N GLY A 86 -6.11 13.25 9.44
CA GLY A 86 -6.30 12.69 8.10
C GLY A 86 -5.50 13.37 6.99
N ILE A 87 -4.67 14.37 7.30
CA ILE A 87 -3.90 15.13 6.30
C ILE A 87 -3.02 14.17 5.48
N TYR A 88 -2.31 13.26 6.15
CA TYR A 88 -1.43 12.31 5.47
C TYR A 88 -2.21 11.35 4.56
N GLU A 89 -3.31 10.78 5.04
CA GLU A 89 -4.16 9.86 4.25
C GLU A 89 -4.77 10.56 3.04
N SER A 90 -5.32 11.76 3.24
CA SER A 90 -5.93 12.59 2.19
C SER A 90 -4.92 12.93 1.11
N HIS A 91 -3.72 13.35 1.52
CA HIS A 91 -2.62 13.64 0.59
C HIS A 91 -2.21 12.38 -0.20
N GLN A 92 -2.02 11.23 0.46
CA GLN A 92 -1.64 10.01 -0.26
C GLN A 92 -2.74 9.50 -1.18
N LYS A 93 -4.02 9.57 -0.77
CA LYS A 93 -5.16 9.19 -1.63
C LYS A 93 -5.21 10.05 -2.88
N MET A 94 -5.13 11.37 -2.75
CA MET A 94 -5.10 12.30 -3.88
C MET A 94 -3.94 12.02 -4.82
N MET A 95 -2.73 11.83 -4.29
CA MET A 95 -1.54 11.52 -5.09
C MET A 95 -1.61 10.16 -5.78
N ALA A 96 -2.24 9.17 -5.13
CA ALA A 96 -2.44 7.85 -5.70
C ALA A 96 -3.43 7.90 -6.87
N MET A 97 -4.60 8.52 -6.67
CA MET A 97 -5.60 8.68 -7.72
C MET A 97 -5.03 9.43 -8.93
N LYS A 98 -4.41 10.60 -8.72
CA LYS A 98 -3.78 11.36 -9.80
C LYS A 98 -2.82 10.51 -10.63
N LYS A 99 -1.85 9.87 -9.98
CA LYS A 99 -0.80 9.10 -10.67
C LYS A 99 -1.36 7.88 -11.41
N LEU A 100 -2.32 7.18 -10.81
CA LEU A 100 -2.86 5.96 -11.40
C LEU A 100 -3.84 6.26 -12.54
N SER A 101 -4.65 7.32 -12.42
CA SER A 101 -5.51 7.79 -13.51
C SER A 101 -4.68 8.26 -14.70
N GLU A 102 -3.65 9.10 -14.48
CA GLU A 102 -2.71 9.50 -15.54
C GLU A 102 -2.08 8.28 -16.23
N LYS A 103 -1.76 7.22 -15.48
CA LYS A 103 -1.22 5.99 -16.06
C LYS A 103 -2.27 5.21 -16.85
N ALA A 104 -3.50 5.12 -16.36
CA ALA A 104 -4.59 4.44 -17.03
C ALA A 104 -4.96 5.10 -18.36
N ASP A 105 -4.92 6.44 -18.43
CA ASP A 105 -5.19 7.19 -19.66
C ASP A 105 -4.08 7.04 -20.72
N ASN A 106 -2.87 6.65 -20.31
CA ASN A 106 -1.69 6.47 -21.17
C ASN A 106 -1.43 5.00 -21.56
N GLN A 107 -2.31 4.07 -21.20
CA GLN A 107 -2.19 2.62 -21.46
C GLN A 107 -3.19 2.16 -22.53
#